data_AF-A0A7K0VM10-F1
#
_entry.id   AF-A0A7K0VM10-F1
#
_cell.length_a   1.000
_cell.length_b   1.000
_cell.length_c   1.000
_cell.angle_alpha   90.00
_cell.angle_beta   90.00
_cell.angle_gamma   90.00
#
_symmetry.space_group_name_H-M   'P 1'
#
loop_
_entity.id
_entity.type
_entity.pdbx_description
1 polymer ?
#
loop_
_entity_poly.entity_id
_entity_poly.type
_entity_poly.pdbx_seq_one_letter_code
_entity_poly.pdbx_strand_id
1 'polypeptide(L)'
;ENGQKFLAAGLAISDAINQQNKPVHPENPDIAICHHIDFISPGKDSLHWKNAMAIYPGWFDRSPCGTGTSARLAQMVARGEFKDNDVLINESWIGSQFEGRVKEHTTVAGLPAIIPTVTGRAWIMGEATWVLDPTDPFPNGFIA
;
A
#
# COMPACT_ATOMS: atom_id res chain seq x y z
N GLU A 1 -8.11 -8.27 17.46
CA GLU A 1 -8.43 -7.40 18.62
C GLU A 1 -8.11 -5.92 18.38
N ASN A 2 -6.93 -5.54 17.88
CA ASN A 2 -6.55 -4.12 17.74
C ASN A 2 -6.91 -3.45 16.39
N GLY A 3 -7.51 -4.17 15.43
CA GLY A 3 -7.72 -3.67 14.06
C GLY A 3 -8.43 -2.31 13.98
N GLN A 4 -9.55 -2.12 14.68
CA GLN A 4 -10.27 -0.84 14.66
C GLN A 4 -9.44 0.33 15.20
N LYS A 5 -8.58 0.10 16.20
CA LYS A 5 -7.70 1.15 16.75
C LYS A 5 -6.66 1.59 15.73
N PHE A 6 -6.02 0.64 15.05
CA PHE A 6 -5.05 0.94 13.98
C PHE A 6 -5.74 1.63 12.80
N LEU A 7 -6.97 1.23 12.46
CA LEU A 7 -7.70 1.87 11.37
C LEU A 7 -8.05 3.32 11.69
N ALA A 8 -8.62 3.58 12.87
CA ALA A 8 -8.93 4.93 13.33
C ALA A 8 -7.66 5.81 13.40
N ALA A 9 -6.56 5.26 13.92
CA ALA A 9 -5.27 5.95 13.94
C ALA A 9 -4.74 6.23 12.53
N GLY A 10 -4.86 5.27 11.61
CA GLY A 10 -4.43 5.43 10.22
C GLY A 10 -5.19 6.56 9.53
N LEU A 11 -6.52 6.60 9.66
CA LEU A 11 -7.33 7.68 9.09
C LEU A 11 -6.96 9.04 9.70
N ALA A 12 -6.79 9.12 11.02
CA ALA A 12 -6.39 10.35 11.70
C ALA A 12 -4.99 10.84 11.26
N ILE A 13 -4.03 9.93 11.05
CA ILE A 13 -2.70 10.27 10.52
C ILE A 13 -2.82 10.76 9.07
N SER A 14 -3.61 10.09 8.25
CA SER A 14 -3.88 10.47 6.85
C SER A 14 -4.44 11.90 6.77
N ASP A 15 -5.44 12.21 7.58
CA ASP A 15 -6.06 13.53 7.67
C ASP A 15 -5.05 14.59 8.14
N ALA A 16 -4.27 14.28 9.18
CA ALA A 16 -3.26 15.18 9.70
C ALA A 16 -2.17 15.51 8.66
N ILE A 17 -1.68 14.51 7.91
CA ILE A 17 -0.73 14.70 6.81
C ILE A 17 -1.34 15.63 5.75
N ASN A 18 -2.57 15.35 5.31
CA ASN A 18 -3.24 16.14 4.28
C ASN A 18 -3.53 17.58 4.70
N GLN A 19 -3.76 17.82 5.99
CA GLN A 19 -3.99 19.16 6.52
C GLN A 19 -2.69 19.95 6.68
N GLN A 20 -1.60 19.31 7.11
CA GLN A 20 -0.37 20.01 7.51
C GLN A 20 0.70 20.06 6.41
N ASN A 21 0.87 18.96 5.68
CA ASN A 21 1.88 18.83 4.63
C ASN A 21 1.43 17.83 3.57
N LYS A 22 0.44 18.24 2.79
CA LYS A 22 -0.18 17.40 1.77
C LYS A 22 0.85 17.02 0.69
N PRO A 23 1.13 15.71 0.47
CA PRO A 23 2.02 15.31 -0.61
C PRO A 23 1.36 15.60 -1.97
N VAL A 24 2.15 16.12 -2.91
CA VAL A 24 1.74 16.35 -4.31
C VAL A 24 2.80 15.74 -5.21
N HIS A 25 2.39 14.88 -6.16
CA HIS A 25 3.30 14.27 -7.10
C HIS A 25 3.90 15.34 -8.03
N PRO A 26 5.23 15.37 -8.21
CA PRO A 26 5.91 16.50 -8.85
C PRO A 26 5.57 16.68 -10.34
N GLU A 27 5.16 15.62 -11.02
CA GLU A 27 4.76 15.66 -12.45
C GLU A 27 3.26 15.50 -12.66
N ASN A 28 2.49 15.19 -11.61
CA ASN A 28 1.06 14.91 -11.73
C ASN A 28 0.28 15.53 -10.56
N PRO A 29 -0.26 16.74 -10.73
CA PRO A 29 -0.96 17.45 -9.65
C PRO A 29 -2.28 16.78 -9.22
N ASP A 30 -2.81 15.80 -9.98
CA ASP A 30 -4.01 15.05 -9.57
C ASP A 30 -3.69 14.02 -8.48
N ILE A 31 -2.41 13.62 -8.34
CA ILE A 31 -1.93 12.75 -7.25
C ILE A 31 -1.46 13.65 -6.11
N ALA A 32 -2.42 14.18 -5.35
CA ALA A 32 -2.19 15.24 -4.36
C ALA A 32 -2.81 14.96 -2.99
N ILE A 33 -2.88 13.69 -2.59
CA ILE A 33 -3.47 13.30 -1.31
C ILE A 33 -2.83 12.02 -0.76
N CYS A 34 -2.69 11.95 0.57
CA CYS A 34 -2.35 10.74 1.30
C CYS A 34 -3.64 10.02 1.72
N HIS A 35 -3.85 8.80 1.23
CA HIS A 35 -5.01 7.95 1.60
C HIS A 35 -4.62 6.64 2.29
N HIS A 36 -3.33 6.33 2.28
CA HIS A 36 -2.78 5.03 2.65
C HIS A 36 -1.74 5.24 3.74
N ILE A 37 -1.98 4.67 4.91
CA ILE A 37 -1.02 4.66 6.02
C ILE A 37 -0.53 3.24 6.22
N ASP A 38 0.77 3.06 6.01
CA ASP A 38 1.41 1.76 6.18
C ASP A 38 1.97 1.62 7.61
N PHE A 39 1.34 0.80 8.43
CA PHE A 39 1.88 0.45 9.73
C PHE A 39 2.88 -0.69 9.57
N ILE A 40 4.16 -0.39 9.75
CA ILE A 40 5.25 -1.34 9.54
C ILE A 40 5.89 -1.79 10.85
N SER A 41 6.39 -3.02 10.86
CA SER A 41 7.21 -3.57 11.94
C SER A 41 8.28 -4.51 11.37
N PRO A 42 9.44 -4.65 12.02
CA PRO A 42 10.47 -5.58 11.57
C PRO A 42 9.96 -7.03 11.66
N GLY A 43 10.36 -7.84 10.69
CA GLY A 43 10.14 -9.28 10.65
C GLY A 43 11.32 -10.05 11.23
N LYS A 44 11.67 -11.17 10.59
CA LYS A 44 12.71 -12.09 11.04
C LYS A 44 14.13 -11.52 10.90
N ASP A 45 14.35 -10.70 9.88
CA ASP A 45 15.64 -10.09 9.55
C ASP A 45 15.46 -8.68 8.96
N SER A 46 16.56 -8.03 8.58
CA SER A 46 16.55 -6.64 8.10
C SER A 46 15.79 -6.42 6.79
N LEU A 47 15.62 -7.49 5.99
CA LEU A 47 14.93 -7.46 4.71
C LEU A 47 13.57 -8.17 4.77
N HIS A 48 13.07 -8.44 5.98
CA HIS A 48 11.72 -8.92 6.21
C HIS A 48 10.96 -7.88 7.01
N TRP A 49 9.87 -7.36 6.44
CA TRP A 49 8.99 -6.40 7.08
C TRP A 49 7.57 -6.95 7.14
N LYS A 50 6.86 -6.61 8.21
CA LYS A 50 5.44 -6.90 8.38
C LYS A 50 4.65 -5.62 8.30
N ASN A 51 3.50 -5.65 7.62
CA ASN A 51 2.73 -4.46 7.38
C ASN A 51 1.21 -4.64 7.54
N ALA A 52 0.56 -3.52 7.87
CA ALA A 52 -0.89 -3.40 7.90
C ALA A 52 -1.27 -2.06 7.27
N MET A 53 -1.68 -2.12 6.01
CA MET A 53 -2.05 -0.93 5.23
C MET A 53 -3.46 -0.48 5.56
N ALA A 54 -3.61 0.63 6.28
CA ALA A 54 -4.88 1.28 6.51
C ALA A 54 -5.22 2.19 5.32
N ILE A 55 -6.43 2.05 4.78
CA ILE A 55 -6.89 2.70 3.55
C ILE A 55 -8.18 3.47 3.82
N TYR A 56 -8.21 4.74 3.42
CA TYR A 56 -9.42 5.55 3.40
C TYR A 56 -10.53 4.91 2.53
N PRO A 57 -11.82 4.94 2.93
CA PRO A 57 -12.38 5.54 4.14
C PRO A 57 -12.35 4.66 5.41
N GLY A 58 -11.84 3.43 5.38
CA GLY A 58 -11.91 2.58 6.57
C GLY A 58 -11.70 1.08 6.35
N TRP A 59 -10.63 0.66 5.67
CA TRP A 59 -10.35 -0.76 5.46
C TRP A 59 -8.86 -1.08 5.60
N PHE A 60 -8.55 -2.34 5.85
CA PHE A 60 -7.18 -2.86 5.68
C PHE A 60 -7.03 -3.59 4.35
N ASP A 61 -5.88 -3.40 3.70
CA ASP A 61 -5.42 -4.36 2.71
C ASP A 61 -5.12 -5.70 3.40
N ARG A 62 -5.53 -6.81 2.78
CA ARG A 62 -5.23 -8.17 3.25
C ARG A 62 -3.96 -8.71 2.58
N SER A 63 -3.55 -8.11 1.47
CA SER A 63 -2.23 -8.34 0.89
C SER A 63 -1.20 -7.44 1.56
N PRO A 64 0.11 -7.66 1.31
CA PRO A 64 1.16 -6.75 1.75
C PRO A 64 1.13 -5.38 1.05
N CYS A 65 0.14 -5.12 0.20
CA CYS A 65 -0.01 -3.92 -0.63
C CYS A 65 1.16 -3.70 -1.60
N GLY A 66 0.93 -3.88 -2.90
CA GLY A 66 2.00 -3.77 -3.91
C GLY A 66 2.59 -2.35 -4.02
N THR A 67 1.75 -1.32 -3.97
CA THR A 67 2.20 0.08 -3.97
C THR A 67 2.90 0.46 -2.67
N GLY A 68 2.41 -0.03 -1.51
CA GLY A 68 3.09 0.10 -0.22
C GLY A 68 4.48 -0.55 -0.21
N THR A 69 4.59 -1.76 -0.74
CA THR A 69 5.87 -2.48 -0.92
C THR A 69 6.83 -1.67 -1.79
N SER A 70 6.33 -1.09 -2.88
CA SER A 70 7.12 -0.22 -3.77
C SER A 70 7.62 1.05 -3.06
N ALA A 71 6.75 1.70 -2.28
CA ALA A 71 7.11 2.88 -1.49
C ALA A 71 8.14 2.54 -0.40
N ARG A 72 8.03 1.37 0.25
CA ARG A 72 8.99 0.87 1.23
C ARG A 72 10.37 0.65 0.61
N LEU A 73 10.44 0.03 -0.58
CA LEU A 73 11.69 -0.14 -1.32
C LEU A 73 12.35 1.21 -1.63
N ALA A 74 11.58 2.16 -2.18
CA ALA A 74 12.09 3.49 -2.49
C ALA A 74 12.65 4.20 -1.26
N GLN A 75 11.96 4.09 -0.11
CA GLN A 75 12.44 4.64 1.16
C GLN A 75 13.75 3.97 1.62
N MET A 76 13.84 2.64 1.59
CA MET A 76 15.03 1.91 2.05
C MET A 76 16.24 2.21 1.17
N VAL A 77 16.05 2.28 -0.17
CA VAL A 77 17.10 2.70 -1.11
C VAL A 77 17.57 4.12 -0.81
N ALA A 78 16.65 5.07 -0.64
CA ALA A 78 16.99 6.46 -0.32
C ALA A 78 17.76 6.60 1.01
N ARG A 79 17.60 5.65 1.93
CA ARG A 79 18.32 5.58 3.21
C ARG A 79 19.62 4.77 3.16
N GLY A 80 19.95 4.14 2.04
CA GLY A 80 21.10 3.23 1.93
C GLY A 80 20.93 1.91 2.68
N GLU A 81 19.68 1.52 3.00
CA GLU A 81 19.32 0.31 3.75
C GLU A 81 19.05 -0.90 2.82
N PHE A 82 19.14 -0.72 1.50
CA PHE A 82 18.83 -1.76 0.50
C PHE A 82 19.83 -1.72 -0.65
N LYS A 83 20.34 -2.89 -1.05
CA LYS A 83 21.29 -3.06 -2.17
C LYS A 83 20.57 -3.62 -3.40
N ASP A 84 21.15 -3.42 -4.59
CA ASP A 84 20.50 -3.78 -5.86
C ASP A 84 20.15 -5.27 -5.99
N ASN A 85 20.92 -6.15 -5.36
CA ASN A 85 20.67 -7.60 -5.39
C ASN A 85 19.81 -8.10 -4.21
N ASP A 86 19.40 -7.22 -3.31
CA ASP A 86 18.59 -7.57 -2.14
C ASP A 86 17.15 -7.91 -2.54
N VAL A 87 16.46 -8.62 -1.64
CA VAL A 87 15.05 -9.00 -1.79
C VAL A 87 14.33 -8.61 -0.53
N LEU A 88 13.36 -7.72 -0.65
CA LEU A 88 12.47 -7.40 0.45
C LEU A 88 11.36 -8.45 0.52
N ILE A 89 11.21 -9.11 1.65
CA ILE A 89 10.00 -9.86 1.97
C ILE A 89 9.06 -8.93 2.72
N ASN A 90 7.90 -8.61 2.12
CA ASN A 90 6.85 -7.86 2.79
C ASN A 90 5.69 -8.79 3.14
N GLU A 91 5.36 -8.88 4.43
CA GLU A 91 4.36 -9.78 5.00
C GLU A 91 3.16 -8.99 5.52
N SER A 92 1.94 -9.35 5.11
CA SER A 92 0.74 -8.69 5.61
C SER A 92 0.40 -9.15 7.03
N TRP A 93 -0.49 -8.42 7.69
CA TRP A 93 -1.04 -8.78 8.99
C TRP A 93 -1.83 -10.11 9.01
N ILE A 94 -2.14 -10.71 7.85
CA ILE A 94 -2.71 -12.07 7.76
C ILE A 94 -1.69 -13.12 7.30
N GLY A 95 -0.41 -12.76 7.19
CA GLY A 95 0.69 -13.68 6.87
C GLY A 95 0.92 -13.95 5.38
N SER A 96 0.20 -13.28 4.48
CA SER A 96 0.51 -13.33 3.03
C SER A 96 1.79 -12.55 2.74
N GLN A 97 2.52 -12.91 1.67
CA GLN A 97 3.83 -12.32 1.37
C GLN A 97 3.95 -11.88 -0.08
N PHE A 98 4.70 -10.80 -0.29
CA PHE A 98 5.22 -10.33 -1.57
C PHE A 98 6.74 -10.24 -1.50
N GLU A 99 7.38 -10.47 -2.65
CA GLU A 99 8.79 -10.16 -2.84
C GLU A 99 8.93 -8.83 -3.56
N GLY A 100 9.73 -7.93 -3.01
CA GLY A 100 10.10 -6.64 -3.60
C GLY A 100 11.56 -6.62 -4.04
N ARG A 101 11.83 -6.13 -5.25
CA ARG A 101 13.20 -5.91 -5.77
C ARG A 101 13.30 -4.57 -6.48
N VAL A 102 14.53 -4.06 -6.60
CA VAL A 102 14.84 -2.91 -7.45
C VAL A 102 15.26 -3.44 -8.82
N LYS A 103 14.54 -3.05 -9.87
CA LYS A 103 14.92 -3.40 -11.25
C LYS A 103 16.01 -2.45 -11.77
N GLU A 104 15.81 -1.15 -11.56
CA GLU A 104 16.76 -0.11 -11.96
C GLU A 104 16.53 1.17 -11.16
N HIS A 105 17.54 2.02 -11.12
CA HIS A 105 17.48 3.38 -10.58
C HIS A 105 17.18 4.37 -11.70
N THR A 106 16.41 5.40 -11.39
CA THR A 106 15.98 6.42 -12.35
C THR A 106 15.74 7.76 -11.66
N THR A 107 15.09 8.70 -12.35
CA THR A 107 14.67 9.99 -11.80
C THR A 107 13.25 10.34 -12.22
N VAL A 108 12.51 11.04 -11.35
CA VAL A 108 11.20 11.64 -11.63
C VAL A 108 11.26 13.11 -11.27
N ALA A 109 10.97 14.02 -12.20
CA ALA A 109 11.19 15.46 -12.02
C ALA A 109 12.59 15.84 -11.47
N GLY A 110 13.62 15.09 -11.88
CA GLY A 110 15.01 15.28 -11.40
C GLY A 110 15.28 14.76 -9.97
N LEU A 111 14.29 14.19 -9.29
CA LEU A 111 14.47 13.54 -7.99
C LEU A 111 14.89 12.08 -8.17
N PRO A 112 15.83 11.56 -7.36
CA PRO A 112 16.19 10.13 -7.37
C PRO A 112 14.97 9.23 -7.15
N ALA A 113 14.84 8.19 -7.97
CA ALA A 113 13.74 7.25 -7.93
C ALA A 113 14.23 5.84 -8.30
N ILE A 114 13.35 4.85 -8.12
CA ILE A 114 13.58 3.46 -8.53
C ILE A 114 12.44 2.98 -9.42
N ILE A 115 12.71 1.96 -10.22
CA ILE A 115 11.70 1.10 -10.82
C ILE A 115 11.62 -0.17 -9.96
N PRO A 116 10.59 -0.30 -9.10
CA PRO A 116 10.41 -1.49 -8.27
C PRO A 116 9.74 -2.62 -9.06
N THR A 117 10.01 -3.86 -8.67
CA THR A 117 9.22 -5.03 -9.07
C THR A 117 8.63 -5.69 -7.83
N VAL A 118 7.35 -6.03 -7.90
CA VAL A 118 6.64 -6.75 -6.83
C VAL A 118 6.15 -8.08 -7.39
N THR A 119 6.54 -9.17 -6.75
CA THR A 119 6.10 -10.52 -7.09
C THR A 119 5.14 -11.03 -6.03
N GLY A 120 4.00 -11.53 -6.48
CA GLY A 120 2.98 -12.16 -5.65
C GLY A 120 2.32 -13.31 -6.36
N ARG A 121 1.23 -13.81 -5.79
CA ARG A 121 0.43 -14.91 -6.33
C ARG A 121 -1.05 -14.66 -6.10
N ALA A 122 -1.87 -15.08 -7.05
CA ALA A 122 -3.32 -14.94 -7.03
C ALA A 122 -3.97 -16.26 -7.48
N TRP A 123 -5.25 -16.44 -7.11
CA TRP A 123 -6.03 -17.64 -7.43
C TRP A 123 -7.39 -17.25 -7.96
N ILE A 124 -7.90 -18.06 -8.89
CA ILE A 124 -9.29 -17.97 -9.31
C ILE A 124 -10.14 -18.40 -8.12
N MET A 125 -10.96 -17.47 -7.60
CA MET A 125 -11.85 -17.73 -6.46
C MET A 125 -13.28 -18.12 -6.88
N GLY A 126 -13.63 -17.90 -8.14
CA GLY A 126 -14.94 -18.20 -8.70
C GLY A 126 -15.25 -17.36 -9.93
N GLU A 127 -16.37 -17.67 -10.56
CA GLU A 127 -16.97 -16.92 -11.66
C GLU A 127 -18.35 -16.43 -11.22
N ALA A 128 -18.71 -15.18 -11.54
CA ALA A 128 -19.97 -14.59 -11.12
C ALA A 128 -20.60 -13.79 -12.26
N THR A 129 -21.94 -13.84 -12.37
CA THR A 129 -22.75 -12.94 -13.21
C THR A 129 -23.56 -12.03 -12.29
N TRP A 130 -23.31 -10.72 -12.39
CA TRP A 130 -24.05 -9.71 -11.63
C TRP A 130 -25.17 -9.13 -12.49
N VAL A 131 -26.37 -9.04 -11.93
CA VAL A 131 -27.55 -8.46 -12.60
C VAL A 131 -28.14 -7.40 -11.68
N LEU A 132 -28.37 -6.20 -12.21
CA LEU A 132 -28.96 -5.08 -11.48
C LEU A 132 -30.35 -4.83 -12.08
N ASP A 133 -31.39 -5.15 -11.31
CA ASP A 133 -32.77 -4.91 -11.73
C ASP A 133 -33.10 -3.41 -11.61
N PRO A 134 -33.72 -2.75 -12.60
CA PRO A 134 -34.12 -1.35 -12.51
C PRO A 134 -35.10 -1.03 -11.36
N THR A 135 -35.78 -2.05 -10.84
CA THR A 135 -36.75 -1.95 -9.72
C THR A 135 -36.16 -2.31 -8.36
N ASP A 136 -34.89 -2.76 -8.32
CA ASP A 136 -34.17 -2.95 -7.06
C ASP A 136 -34.09 -1.59 -6.33
N PRO A 137 -34.45 -1.50 -5.04
CA PRO A 137 -34.25 -0.28 -4.26
C PRO A 137 -32.78 0.03 -3.96
N PHE A 138 -31.85 -0.93 -4.12
CA PHE A 138 -30.43 -0.80 -3.79
C PHE A 138 -29.46 -1.25 -4.90
N PRO A 139 -29.64 -0.85 -6.18
CA PRO A 139 -28.85 -1.36 -7.29
C PRO A 139 -27.38 -0.89 -7.23
N ASN A 140 -27.11 0.19 -6.50
CA ASN A 140 -25.76 0.73 -6.28
C ASN A 140 -25.12 0.22 -4.97
N GLY A 141 -25.78 -0.69 -4.25
CA GLY A 141 -25.38 -1.13 -2.92
C GLY A 141 -25.55 -0.06 -1.84
N PHE A 142 -25.12 -0.40 -0.63
CA PHE A 142 -25.09 0.48 0.53
C PHE A 142 -23.96 0.06 1.47
N ILE A 143 -23.55 0.96 2.37
CA ILE A 143 -22.63 0.67 3.47
C ILE A 143 -23.46 0.83 4.75
N ALA A 144 -23.44 -0.18 5.63
CA ALA A 144 -24.13 -0.18 6.92
C ALA A 144 -23.13 0.01 8.08
#